data_AF-A0A848XZW9-F1
#
_entry.id   AF-A0A848XZW9-F1
#
_cell.length_a   1.000
_cell.length_b   1.000
_cell.length_c   1.000
_cell.angle_alpha   90.00
_cell.angle_beta   90.00
_cell.angle_gamma   90.00
#
_symmetry.space_group_name_H-M   'P 1'
#
loop_
_entity.id
_entity.type
_entity.pdbx_description
1 polymer ?
#
loop_
_entity_poly.entity_id
_entity_poly.type
_entity_poly.pdbx_seq_one_letter_code
_entity_poly.pdbx_strand_id
1 'polypeptide(L)'
;DWDCAAEQLTGTVDAEPTAERFTALGGVSVSVPAARIDCDNGIMNGKLRDALQADAHPTIRYTLTSARVGTVNNGRFGIEATGQLSIAGATRTVRVPASGQALGNGRFRITGRVPLTMTQFGIDPPTAMMGTMRTGDAVTVHFDVTVSR
;
A
#
# COMPACT_ATOMS: atom_id res chain seq x y z
N ASP A 1 7.81 -3.04 18.19
CA ASP A 1 7.32 -2.93 16.81
C ASP A 1 6.48 -4.15 16.49
N TRP A 2 5.31 -3.93 15.92
CA TRP A 2 4.40 -4.98 15.47
C TRP A 2 4.45 -5.00 13.95
N ASP A 3 4.55 -6.20 13.39
CA ASP A 3 4.47 -6.42 11.96
C ASP A 3 3.19 -7.18 11.65
N CYS A 4 2.49 -6.76 10.61
CA CYS A 4 1.30 -7.43 10.10
C CYS A 4 1.44 -7.58 8.58
N ALA A 5 1.01 -8.73 8.06
CA ALA A 5 1.08 -9.08 6.65
C ALA A 5 -0.30 -9.04 5.99
N ALA A 6 -0.34 -8.54 4.76
CA ALA A 6 -1.48 -8.62 3.87
C ALA A 6 -1.14 -9.56 2.71
N GLU A 7 -1.44 -10.86 2.87
CA GLU A 7 -1.08 -11.88 1.86
C GLU A 7 -2.10 -11.96 0.71
N GLN A 8 -3.33 -11.51 0.96
CA GLN A 8 -4.39 -11.49 -0.04
C GLN A 8 -4.61 -10.04 -0.50
N LEU A 9 -4.17 -9.75 -1.72
CA LEU A 9 -4.44 -8.50 -2.41
C LEU A 9 -4.90 -8.77 -3.84
N THR A 10 -5.82 -7.96 -4.33
CA THR A 10 -6.22 -7.95 -5.74
C THR A 10 -5.74 -6.67 -6.38
N GLY A 11 -5.02 -6.78 -7.50
CA GLY A 11 -4.53 -5.66 -8.29
C GLY A 11 -5.11 -5.67 -9.69
N THR A 12 -5.51 -4.51 -10.19
CA THR A 12 -5.83 -4.30 -11.62
C THR A 12 -4.87 -3.27 -12.19
N VAL A 13 -4.42 -3.50 -13.42
CA VAL A 13 -3.58 -2.58 -14.18
C VAL A 13 -4.26 -2.35 -15.53
N ASP A 14 -4.88 -1.19 -15.67
CA ASP A 14 -5.33 -0.68 -16.96
C ASP A 14 -4.10 -0.02 -17.60
N ALA A 15 -3.45 -0.68 -18.55
CA ALA A 15 -2.37 -0.09 -19.32
C ALA A 15 -2.80 -0.01 -20.78
N GLU A 16 -3.00 1.21 -21.30
CA GLU A 16 -3.09 1.39 -22.75
C GLU A 16 -1.68 1.27 -23.35
N PRO A 17 -1.42 0.27 -24.23
CA PRO A 17 -0.10 0.05 -24.78
C PRO A 17 0.19 1.09 -25.86
N THR A 18 0.93 2.14 -25.52
CA THR A 18 1.66 2.91 -26.54
C THR A 18 3.15 2.61 -26.42
N ALA A 19 3.74 2.28 -27.57
CA ALA A 19 4.98 1.52 -27.70
C ALA A 19 6.26 2.19 -27.16
N GLU A 20 6.19 3.41 -26.65
CA GLU A 20 7.41 4.19 -26.44
C GLU A 20 7.62 4.71 -25.03
N ARG A 21 6.63 4.64 -24.13
CA ARG A 21 6.85 5.07 -22.74
C ARG A 21 5.91 4.35 -21.78
N PHE A 22 6.47 3.87 -20.67
CA PHE A 22 5.78 3.55 -19.42
C PHE A 22 5.05 4.78 -18.79
N THR A 23 4.86 5.90 -19.52
CA THR A 23 4.34 7.19 -19.01
C THR A 23 2.84 7.21 -18.76
N ALA A 24 2.11 6.16 -19.08
CA ALA A 24 0.70 6.05 -18.74
C ALA A 24 0.41 4.66 -18.15
N LEU A 25 0.72 4.47 -16.86
CA LEU A 25 -0.08 3.52 -16.08
C LEU A 25 -1.52 4.05 -16.12
N GLY A 26 -2.34 3.53 -17.05
CA GLY A 26 -3.70 4.01 -17.35
C GLY A 26 -4.69 3.83 -16.20
N GLY A 27 -4.36 3.01 -15.23
CA GLY A 27 -5.04 2.88 -13.96
C GLY A 27 -4.41 1.75 -13.17
N VAL A 28 -4.02 1.98 -11.91
CA VAL A 28 -3.64 0.90 -11.00
C VAL A 28 -4.57 0.98 -9.82
N SER A 29 -5.30 -0.11 -9.53
CA SER A 29 -6.05 -0.23 -8.28
C SER A 29 -5.60 -1.45 -7.52
N VAL A 30 -5.30 -1.28 -6.23
CA VAL A 30 -4.98 -2.35 -5.30
C VAL A 30 -6.05 -2.37 -4.22
N SER A 31 -6.56 -3.55 -3.91
CA SER A 31 -7.52 -3.77 -2.83
C SER A 31 -7.00 -4.82 -1.87
N VAL A 32 -7.05 -4.51 -0.59
CA VAL A 32 -6.67 -5.40 0.52
C VAL A 32 -7.88 -5.56 1.42
N PRO A 33 -8.40 -6.79 1.62
CA PRO A 33 -9.46 -7.03 2.58
C PRO A 33 -8.93 -6.82 4.00
N ALA A 34 -9.50 -5.88 4.76
CA ALA A 34 -9.02 -5.53 6.10
C ALA A 34 -9.03 -6.73 7.06
N ALA A 35 -10.03 -7.61 6.93
CA ALA A 35 -10.16 -8.82 7.75
C ALA A 35 -9.05 -9.86 7.52
N ARG A 36 -8.34 -9.79 6.37
CA ARG A 36 -7.29 -10.72 5.95
C ARG A 36 -5.89 -10.28 6.34
N ILE A 37 -5.73 -9.10 6.96
CA ILE A 37 -4.45 -8.70 7.53
C ILE A 37 -4.20 -9.55 8.78
N ASP A 38 -3.01 -10.14 8.85
CA ASP A 38 -2.60 -11.01 9.95
C ASP A 38 -1.34 -10.47 10.62
N CYS A 39 -1.40 -10.34 11.94
CA CYS A 39 -0.30 -9.91 12.81
C CYS A 39 0.25 -11.08 13.64
N ASP A 40 0.01 -12.33 13.23
CA ASP A 40 0.38 -13.57 13.92
C ASP A 40 -0.13 -13.65 15.38
N ASN A 41 -1.19 -12.89 15.69
CA ASN A 41 -1.74 -12.80 17.03
C ASN A 41 -3.23 -12.43 16.99
N GLY A 42 -4.10 -13.32 17.47
CA GLY A 42 -5.54 -13.14 17.42
C GLY A 42 -6.07 -11.89 18.12
N ILE A 43 -5.46 -11.48 19.24
CA ILE A 43 -5.84 -10.26 19.98
C ILE A 43 -5.47 -9.02 19.16
N MET A 44 -4.26 -9.01 18.58
CA MET A 44 -3.83 -7.90 17.72
C MET A 44 -4.66 -7.82 16.45
N ASN A 45 -5.00 -8.96 15.84
CA ASN A 45 -5.89 -9.03 14.68
C ASN A 45 -7.27 -8.45 14.99
N GLY A 46 -7.82 -8.71 16.18
CA GLY A 46 -9.05 -8.06 16.65
C GLY A 46 -8.91 -6.54 16.72
N LYS A 47 -7.90 -6.04 17.44
CA LYS A 47 -7.63 -4.60 17.58
C LYS A 47 -7.41 -3.90 16.25
N LEU A 48 -6.70 -4.55 15.32
CA LEU A 48 -6.47 -4.01 13.98
C LEU A 48 -7.79 -3.90 13.21
N ARG A 49 -8.63 -4.93 13.23
CA ARG A 49 -9.94 -4.90 12.55
C ARG A 49 -10.85 -3.82 13.12
N ASP A 50 -10.87 -3.66 14.44
CA ASP A 50 -11.63 -2.60 15.11
C ASP A 50 -11.12 -1.22 14.69
N ALA A 51 -9.79 -1.00 14.73
CA ALA A 51 -9.17 0.26 14.35
C ALA A 51 -9.40 0.62 12.86
N LEU A 52 -9.41 -0.40 11.99
CA LEU A 52 -9.72 -0.23 10.56
C LEU A 52 -11.22 -0.17 10.26
N GLN A 53 -12.08 -0.34 11.27
CA GLN A 53 -13.53 -0.46 11.13
C GLN A 53 -13.93 -1.50 10.08
N ALA A 54 -13.29 -2.68 10.11
CA ALA A 54 -13.34 -3.67 9.03
C ALA A 54 -14.76 -4.16 8.68
N ASP A 55 -15.72 -4.12 9.61
CA ASP A 55 -17.12 -4.48 9.31
C ASP A 55 -17.83 -3.43 8.45
N ALA A 56 -17.60 -2.14 8.72
CA ALA A 56 -18.18 -1.03 7.95
C ALA A 56 -17.35 -0.70 6.69
N HIS A 57 -16.04 -0.93 6.76
CA HIS A 57 -15.05 -0.61 5.73
C HIS A 57 -14.16 -1.83 5.45
N PRO A 58 -14.69 -2.87 4.78
CA PRO A 58 -14.03 -4.17 4.65
C PRO A 58 -12.80 -4.16 3.74
N THR A 59 -12.56 -3.08 3.01
CA THR A 59 -11.51 -3.01 1.99
C THR A 59 -10.69 -1.74 2.13
N ILE A 60 -9.38 -1.90 2.28
CA ILE A 60 -8.41 -0.84 2.04
C ILE A 60 -8.16 -0.77 0.53
N ARG A 61 -8.26 0.41 -0.05
CA ARG A 61 -8.11 0.60 -1.51
C ARG A 61 -7.09 1.68 -1.83
N TYR A 62 -6.17 1.37 -2.73
CA TYR A 62 -5.34 2.36 -3.40
C TYR A 62 -5.77 2.47 -4.86
N THR A 63 -5.90 3.69 -5.37
CA THR A 63 -6.13 3.97 -6.79
C THR A 63 -5.14 5.02 -7.27
N LEU A 64 -4.33 4.63 -8.26
CA LEU A 64 -3.34 5.51 -8.88
C LEU A 64 -4.03 6.66 -9.62
N THR A 65 -3.51 7.87 -9.41
CA THR A 65 -3.95 9.08 -10.14
C THR A 65 -2.90 9.51 -11.15
N SER A 66 -1.61 9.38 -10.81
CA SER A 66 -0.50 9.69 -11.71
C SER A 66 0.76 8.96 -11.29
N ALA A 67 1.62 8.61 -12.24
CA ALA A 67 2.95 8.09 -11.95
C ALA A 67 4.00 8.74 -12.84
N ARG A 68 5.20 8.94 -12.30
CA ARG A 68 6.40 9.22 -13.07
C ARG A 68 7.34 8.04 -12.96
N VAL A 69 7.84 7.59 -14.11
CA VAL A 69 8.83 6.51 -14.19
C VAL A 69 10.15 7.11 -14.63
N GLY A 70 11.19 6.88 -13.82
CA GLY A 70 12.54 7.33 -14.12
C GLY A 70 13.19 6.53 -15.25
N THR A 71 14.35 6.99 -15.70
CA THR A 71 15.12 6.31 -16.74
C THR A 71 15.46 4.89 -16.31
N VAL A 72 15.29 3.94 -17.24
CA VAL A 72 15.66 2.55 -17.02
C VAL A 72 17.18 2.40 -17.11
N ASN A 73 17.78 1.77 -16.09
CA ASN A 73 19.20 1.42 -16.05
C ASN A 73 19.33 -0.06 -15.66
N ASN A 74 19.87 -0.89 -16.56
CA ASN A 74 20.01 -2.34 -16.35
C ASN A 74 18.71 -3.02 -15.88
N GLY A 75 17.59 -2.64 -16.50
CA GLY A 75 16.25 -3.15 -16.15
C GLY A 75 15.67 -2.63 -14.83
N ARG A 76 16.35 -1.73 -14.12
CA ARG A 76 15.87 -1.08 -12.90
C ARG A 76 15.43 0.36 -13.18
N PHE A 77 14.43 0.85 -12.47
CA PHE A 77 13.92 2.21 -12.61
C PHE A 77 13.25 2.69 -11.32
N GLY A 78 13.28 4.00 -11.08
CA GLY A 78 12.53 4.63 -10.00
C GLY A 78 11.09 4.92 -10.43
N ILE A 79 10.16 4.91 -9.47
CA ILE A 79 8.75 5.23 -9.67
C ILE A 79 8.33 6.22 -8.59
N GLU A 80 7.74 7.34 -9.01
CA GLU A 80 7.02 8.25 -8.13
C GLU A 80 5.53 8.18 -8.47
N ALA A 81 4.78 7.42 -7.69
CA ALA A 81 3.34 7.31 -7.84
C ALA A 81 2.60 8.26 -6.90
N THR A 82 1.46 8.79 -7.33
CA THR A 82 0.51 9.53 -6.51
C THR A 82 -0.87 8.95 -6.74
N GLY A 83 -1.59 8.67 -5.67
CA GLY A 83 -2.91 8.06 -5.75
C GLY A 83 -3.75 8.33 -4.51
N GLN A 84 -5.01 7.94 -4.59
CA GLN A 84 -5.94 7.97 -3.45
C GLN A 84 -5.84 6.67 -2.67
N LEU A 85 -5.58 6.77 -1.38
CA LEU A 85 -5.60 5.66 -0.42
C LEU A 85 -6.82 5.84 0.49
N SER A 86 -7.68 4.82 0.53
CA SER A 86 -8.88 4.77 1.36
C SER A 86 -8.70 3.73 2.47
N ILE A 87 -8.83 4.16 3.73
CA ILE A 87 -8.69 3.35 4.95
C ILE A 87 -9.75 3.83 5.95
N ALA A 88 -10.50 2.91 6.57
CA ALA A 88 -11.50 3.21 7.60
C ALA A 88 -12.46 4.37 7.19
N GLY A 89 -12.93 4.34 5.93
CA GLY A 89 -13.85 5.36 5.40
C GLY A 89 -13.19 6.70 5.02
N ALA A 90 -11.96 6.97 5.46
CA ALA A 90 -11.21 8.17 5.08
C ALA A 90 -10.38 7.94 3.82
N THR A 91 -10.40 8.92 2.91
CA THR A 91 -9.57 8.89 1.69
C THR A 91 -8.55 10.03 1.71
N ARG A 92 -7.29 9.71 1.44
CA ARG A 92 -6.17 10.66 1.38
C ARG A 92 -5.35 10.46 0.13
N THR A 93 -4.84 11.56 -0.42
CA THR A 93 -3.85 11.52 -1.48
C THR A 93 -2.49 11.17 -0.90
N VAL A 94 -1.86 10.10 -1.39
CA VAL A 94 -0.61 9.58 -0.88
C VAL A 94 0.41 9.47 -2.01
N ARG A 95 1.64 9.90 -1.72
CA ARG A 95 2.80 9.71 -2.60
C ARG A 95 3.47 8.39 -2.25
N VAL A 96 3.72 7.59 -3.26
CA VAL A 96 4.28 6.24 -3.15
C VAL A 96 5.59 6.21 -3.92
N PRO A 97 6.74 6.44 -3.24
CA PRO A 97 8.03 6.19 -3.84
C PRO A 97 8.25 4.67 -3.94
N ALA A 98 8.63 4.21 -5.12
CA ALA A 98 8.87 2.80 -5.39
C ALA A 98 10.04 2.59 -6.35
N SER A 99 10.54 1.36 -6.38
CA SER A 99 11.58 0.90 -7.29
C SER A 99 11.01 -0.25 -8.11
N GLY A 100 11.20 -0.17 -9.42
CA GLY A 100 10.86 -1.23 -10.37
C GLY A 100 12.08 -2.00 -10.85
N GLN A 101 11.90 -3.30 -11.10
CA GLN A 101 12.87 -4.16 -11.73
C GLN A 101 12.18 -5.07 -12.76
N ALA A 102 12.63 -5.03 -14.01
CA ALA A 102 12.23 -6.00 -15.02
C ALA A 102 12.80 -7.38 -14.66
N LEU A 103 11.93 -8.40 -14.65
CA LEU A 103 12.29 -9.80 -14.39
C LEU A 103 12.33 -10.64 -15.68
N GLY A 104 12.09 -10.02 -16.84
CA GLY A 104 11.91 -10.70 -18.12
C GLY A 104 10.49 -11.23 -18.33
N ASN A 105 10.16 -11.59 -19.58
CA ASN A 105 8.85 -12.16 -19.98
C ASN A 105 7.65 -11.30 -19.57
N GLY A 106 7.77 -9.97 -19.68
CA GLY A 106 6.69 -9.05 -19.29
C GLY A 106 6.39 -8.98 -17.79
N ARG A 107 7.26 -9.53 -16.93
CA ARG A 107 7.14 -9.47 -15.48
C ARG A 107 8.00 -8.35 -14.89
N PHE A 108 7.47 -7.69 -13.87
CA PHE A 108 8.13 -6.62 -13.14
C PHE A 108 7.96 -6.82 -11.64
N ARG A 109 9.04 -6.67 -10.88
CA ARG A 109 8.99 -6.56 -9.42
C ARG A 109 8.96 -5.09 -9.04
N ILE A 110 8.00 -4.70 -8.21
CA ILE A 110 7.87 -3.36 -7.67
C ILE A 110 7.97 -3.42 -6.15
N THR A 111 8.89 -2.66 -5.57
CA THR A 111 9.10 -2.59 -4.13
C THR A 111 9.00 -1.15 -3.64
N GLY A 112 8.47 -0.93 -2.45
CA GLY A 112 8.43 0.41 -1.87
C GLY A 112 8.16 0.44 -0.37
N ARG A 113 8.33 1.63 0.17
CA ARG A 113 8.08 1.96 1.58
C ARG A 113 7.29 3.26 1.65
N VAL A 114 6.14 3.22 2.31
CA VAL A 114 5.25 4.39 2.44
C VAL A 114 5.04 4.67 3.92
N PRO A 115 5.63 5.76 4.47
CA PRO A 115 5.29 6.22 5.80
C PRO A 115 3.90 6.86 5.80
N LEU A 116 3.08 6.48 6.77
CA LEU A 116 1.73 6.98 7.03
C LEU A 116 1.60 7.27 8.52
N THR A 117 0.54 7.97 8.90
CA THR A 117 0.07 8.01 10.29
C THR A 117 -1.34 7.44 10.41
N MET A 118 -1.74 6.98 11.59
CA MET A 118 -3.12 6.55 11.84
C MET A 118 -4.06 7.76 11.82
N THR A 119 -3.61 8.86 12.45
CA THR A 119 -4.37 10.11 12.58
C THR A 119 -4.73 10.76 11.25
N GLN A 120 -3.92 10.60 10.18
CA GLN A 120 -4.26 11.17 8.87
C GLN A 120 -5.55 10.54 8.28
N PHE A 121 -5.91 9.34 8.74
CA PHE A 121 -7.14 8.61 8.38
C PHE A 121 -8.21 8.67 9.47
N GLY A 122 -8.00 9.43 10.55
CA GLY A 122 -8.94 9.50 11.67
C GLY A 122 -8.97 8.25 12.54
N ILE A 123 -7.93 7.42 12.46
CA ILE A 123 -7.76 6.25 13.33
C ILE A 123 -6.99 6.70 14.57
N ASP A 124 -7.55 6.43 15.74
CA ASP A 124 -6.91 6.75 17.01
C ASP A 124 -5.72 5.80 17.25
N PRO A 125 -4.50 6.34 17.49
CA PRO A 125 -3.36 5.53 17.88
C PRO A 125 -3.61 4.79 19.20
N PRO A 126 -2.94 3.64 19.44
CA PRO A 126 -3.01 2.97 20.73
C PRO A 126 -2.60 3.92 21.86
N THR A 127 -3.47 4.12 22.84
CA THR A 127 -3.16 4.94 24.01
C THR A 127 -2.27 4.17 24.99
N ALA A 128 -1.17 4.79 25.40
CA ALA A 128 -0.30 4.24 26.44
C ALA A 128 -0.97 4.45 27.81
N MET A 129 -1.41 3.36 28.44
CA MET A 129 -1.75 3.38 29.86
C MET A 129 -0.45 3.49 30.68
N MET A 130 -0.33 4.55 31.48
CA MET A 130 0.72 4.86 32.46
C MET A 130 2.07 4.11 32.32
N GLY A 131 3.04 4.75 31.65
CA GLY A 131 4.46 4.60 31.97
C GLY A 131 5.29 3.59 31.17
N THR A 132 4.75 2.83 30.21
CA THR A 132 5.57 1.92 29.39
C THR A 132 5.21 1.94 27.90
N MET A 133 6.27 1.91 27.08
CA MET A 133 6.40 1.91 25.61
C MET A 133 5.26 2.45 24.71
N ARG A 134 5.60 3.53 23.98
CA ARG A 134 4.80 4.18 22.95
C ARG A 134 4.74 3.30 21.69
N THR A 135 3.61 2.65 21.44
CA THR A 135 3.29 2.28 20.05
C THR A 135 2.79 3.57 19.40
N GLY A 136 3.52 4.07 18.41
CA GLY A 136 3.33 5.41 17.86
C GLY A 136 2.21 5.49 16.82
N ASP A 137 1.78 6.73 16.54
CA ASP A 137 0.88 7.08 15.43
C ASP A 137 1.44 6.69 14.05
N ALA A 138 2.76 6.54 13.93
CA ALA A 138 3.42 6.20 12.68
C ALA A 138 3.20 4.74 12.28
N VAL A 139 2.82 4.53 11.03
CA VAL A 139 2.71 3.23 10.37
C VAL A 139 3.55 3.28 9.10
N THR A 140 4.35 2.25 8.85
CA THR A 140 5.08 2.14 7.59
C THR A 140 4.56 0.96 6.81
N VAL A 141 4.06 1.21 5.60
CA VAL A 141 3.66 0.15 4.67
C VAL A 141 4.88 -0.25 3.84
N HIS A 142 5.26 -1.51 3.92
CA HIS A 142 6.23 -2.14 3.04
C HIS A 142 5.49 -2.99 2.01
N PHE A 143 5.91 -2.91 0.75
CA PHE A 143 5.35 -3.77 -0.27
C PHE A 143 6.43 -4.28 -1.22
N ASP A 144 6.21 -5.50 -1.68
CA ASP A 144 7.01 -6.20 -2.67
C ASP A 144 6.06 -7.03 -3.52
N VAL A 145 5.77 -6.55 -4.72
CA VAL A 145 4.76 -7.14 -5.60
C VAL A 145 5.38 -7.47 -6.95
N THR A 146 4.98 -8.60 -7.51
CA THR A 146 5.29 -8.94 -8.90
C THR A 146 4.04 -8.73 -9.75
N VAL A 147 4.18 -7.92 -10.79
CA VAL A 147 3.14 -7.70 -11.80
C VAL A 147 3.56 -8.42 -13.07
N SER A 148 2.67 -9.23 -13.62
CA SER A 148 2.81 -9.87 -14.93
C SER A 148 1.81 -9.27 -15.91
N ARG A 149 2.27 -9.06 -17.14
CA ARG A 149 1.39 -8.81 -18.29
C ARG A 149 0.68 -10.08 -18.73
#